data_AF-A0A4U1F3D7-F1
#
_entry.id   AF-A0A4U1F3D7-F1
#
_cell.length_a   1.000
_cell.length_b   1.000
_cell.length_c   1.000
_cell.angle_alpha   90.00
_cell.angle_beta   90.00
_cell.angle_gamma   90.00
#
_symmetry.space_group_name_H-M   'P 1'
#
loop_
_entity.id
_entity.type
_entity.pdbx_description
1 polymer ?
#
loop_
_entity_poly.entity_id
_entity_poly.type
_entity_poly.pdbx_seq_one_letter_code
_entity_poly.pdbx_strand_id
1 'polypeptide(L)'
;VLISNLRSVLEAQFDSRFRATGHSYENYNNWETIEAWTQQVASENPDLISRSAIGTTFLGNTIYLLKVGRPGPNKPAIFMDCGFHAREWISPAFCQWFVREAVGTYGHESNMTEFLDKLDFYVLPVVNIDGYIYTWTKYRMWRKTRSTNAGSTCIGTDPNRNFDAGWCTIGASKNPCDETYCGSAAESEKETKALANFIRNNLSSIKAYLTIHSYSQMILYPYSYDYKLPKNNAE
;
A
#
# COMPACT_ATOMS: atom_id res chain seq x y z
N VAL A 1 -8.75 -7.24 29.15
CA VAL A 1 -7.45 -6.85 28.55
C VAL A 1 -7.21 -7.76 27.35
N LEU A 2 -7.19 -7.25 26.12
CA LEU A 2 -7.01 -8.09 24.91
C LEU A 2 -5.58 -8.67 24.83
N ILE A 3 -4.57 -7.84 25.09
CA ILE A 3 -3.15 -8.22 25.12
C ILE A 3 -2.59 -7.75 26.45
N SER A 4 -2.20 -8.68 27.32
CA SER A 4 -1.66 -8.38 28.65
C SER A 4 -0.17 -8.04 28.62
N ASN A 5 0.56 -8.53 27.62
CA ASN A 5 1.97 -8.23 27.40
C ASN A 5 2.23 -7.99 25.90
N LEU A 6 2.39 -6.72 25.53
CA LEU A 6 2.61 -6.35 24.13
C LEU A 6 3.96 -6.87 23.60
N ARG A 7 4.98 -6.94 24.47
CA ARG A 7 6.32 -7.40 24.07
C ARG A 7 6.29 -8.85 23.59
N SER A 8 5.61 -9.74 24.32
CA SER A 8 5.52 -11.15 23.94
C SER A 8 4.79 -11.35 22.61
N VAL A 9 3.75 -10.55 22.34
CA VAL A 9 3.03 -10.62 21.05
C VAL A 9 3.90 -10.11 19.90
N LEU A 10 4.73 -9.09 20.13
CA LEU A 10 5.66 -8.59 19.12
C LEU A 10 6.78 -9.59 18.81
N GLU A 11 7.33 -10.25 19.84
CA GLU A 11 8.32 -11.31 19.66
C GLU A 11 7.71 -12.51 18.93
N ALA A 12 6.46 -12.88 19.26
CA ALA A 12 5.72 -13.95 18.60
C ALA A 12 5.28 -13.61 17.16
N GLN A 13 5.42 -12.36 16.69
CA GLN A 13 5.13 -12.00 15.30
C GLN A 13 6.12 -12.63 14.31
N PHE A 14 7.26 -13.12 14.79
CA PHE A 14 8.31 -13.76 14.00
C PHE A 14 8.38 -15.27 14.30
N ASP A 15 7.25 -15.96 14.16
CA ASP A 15 7.07 -17.38 14.50
C ASP A 15 7.29 -18.35 13.34
N SER A 16 7.61 -17.82 12.15
CA SER A 16 7.80 -18.65 10.95
C SER A 16 8.86 -19.73 11.17
N ARG A 17 8.48 -20.97 10.83
CA ARG A 17 9.36 -22.14 10.88
C ARG A 17 10.26 -22.25 9.65
N PHE A 18 10.02 -21.43 8.63
CA PHE A 18 10.85 -21.37 7.43
C PHE A 18 12.12 -20.56 7.70
N ARG A 19 13.27 -21.25 7.69
CA ARG A 19 14.59 -20.62 7.75
C ARG A 19 15.01 -20.14 6.36
N ALA A 20 14.43 -19.04 5.90
CA ALA A 20 14.92 -18.31 4.73
C ALA A 20 15.76 -17.11 5.19
N THR A 21 16.96 -16.94 4.64
CA THR A 21 17.82 -15.76 4.89
C THR A 21 17.47 -14.57 3.99
N GLY A 22 16.45 -14.70 3.14
CA GLY A 22 15.99 -13.68 2.19
C GLY A 22 14.46 -13.56 2.19
N HIS A 23 13.90 -13.06 1.08
CA HIS A 23 12.46 -12.88 0.90
C HIS A 23 11.69 -14.19 1.14
N SER A 24 10.54 -14.08 1.83
CA SER A 24 9.55 -15.15 1.93
C SER A 24 8.15 -14.56 1.90
N TYR A 25 7.25 -15.16 1.11
CA TYR A 25 5.83 -14.77 1.06
C TYR A 25 5.07 -15.11 2.35
N GLU A 26 5.62 -15.99 3.19
CA GLU A 26 5.01 -16.43 4.46
C GLU A 26 5.65 -15.73 5.68
N ASN A 27 6.53 -14.75 5.46
CA ASN A 27 7.14 -13.92 6.49
C ASN A 27 6.81 -12.44 6.27
N TYR A 28 6.91 -11.62 7.32
CA TYR A 28 7.01 -10.18 7.14
C TYR A 28 8.42 -9.83 6.66
N ASN A 29 8.52 -9.08 5.57
CA ASN A 29 9.79 -8.69 4.94
C ASN A 29 10.10 -7.22 5.25
N ASN A 30 11.35 -6.89 5.56
CA ASN A 30 11.77 -5.49 5.67
C ASN A 30 11.78 -4.80 4.30
N TRP A 31 11.89 -3.46 4.25
CA TRP A 31 11.82 -2.72 2.99
C TRP A 31 12.88 -3.14 1.96
N GLU A 32 14.14 -3.28 2.37
CA GLU A 32 15.23 -3.67 1.47
C GLU A 32 14.95 -5.02 0.78
N THR A 33 14.39 -5.97 1.53
CA THR A 33 13.98 -7.28 1.01
C THR A 33 12.82 -7.14 0.02
N ILE A 34 11.82 -6.29 0.30
CA ILE A 34 10.69 -6.03 -0.61
C ILE A 34 11.18 -5.31 -1.87
N GLU A 35 12.05 -4.31 -1.75
CA GLU A 35 12.63 -3.57 -2.87
C GLU A 35 13.38 -4.51 -3.82
N ALA A 36 14.27 -5.36 -3.28
CA ALA A 36 14.99 -6.36 -4.06
C ALA A 36 14.02 -7.35 -4.73
N TRP A 37 13.00 -7.82 -3.99
CA TRP A 37 11.95 -8.70 -4.52
C TRP A 37 11.20 -8.08 -5.70
N THR A 38 10.85 -6.78 -5.66
CA THR A 38 10.17 -6.14 -6.80
C THR A 38 11.00 -6.17 -8.08
N GLN A 39 12.33 -6.05 -7.96
CA GLN A 39 13.23 -6.19 -9.11
C GLN A 39 13.28 -7.62 -9.61
N GLN A 40 13.49 -8.55 -8.68
CA GLN A 40 13.67 -9.95 -8.98
C GLN A 40 12.43 -10.52 -9.68
N VAL A 41 11.24 -10.34 -9.10
CA VAL A 41 9.99 -10.91 -9.64
C VAL A 41 9.66 -10.34 -11.03
N ALA A 42 9.99 -9.07 -11.30
CA ALA A 42 9.84 -8.49 -12.63
C ALA A 42 10.85 -9.06 -13.63
N SER A 43 12.11 -9.26 -13.21
CA SER A 43 13.16 -9.83 -14.08
C SER A 43 12.95 -11.30 -14.41
N GLU A 44 12.37 -12.06 -13.49
CA GLU A 44 12.07 -13.49 -13.67
C GLU A 44 10.79 -13.70 -14.51
N ASN A 45 9.90 -12.71 -14.55
CA ASN A 45 8.60 -12.82 -15.23
C ASN A 45 8.33 -11.63 -16.18
N PRO A 46 9.24 -11.31 -17.13
CA PRO A 46 9.15 -10.10 -17.95
C PRO A 46 7.93 -10.07 -18.88
N ASP A 47 7.37 -11.23 -19.20
CA ASP A 47 6.17 -11.39 -20.03
C ASP A 47 4.87 -11.08 -19.28
N LEU A 48 4.92 -10.95 -17.94
CA LEU A 48 3.77 -10.69 -17.07
C LEU A 48 3.97 -9.47 -16.19
N ILE A 49 5.20 -9.13 -15.82
CA ILE A 49 5.48 -8.12 -14.81
C ILE A 49 6.47 -7.10 -15.35
N SER A 50 6.13 -5.83 -15.19
CA SER A 50 7.07 -4.72 -15.33
C SER A 50 7.09 -3.88 -14.06
N ARG A 51 8.25 -3.28 -13.77
CA ARG A 51 8.46 -2.41 -12.61
C ARG A 51 8.72 -0.98 -13.05
N SER A 52 8.05 -0.03 -12.41
CA SER A 52 8.26 1.41 -12.63
C SER A 52 8.38 2.16 -11.32
N ALA A 53 9.14 3.26 -11.31
CA ALA A 53 9.14 4.23 -10.23
C ALA A 53 8.06 5.28 -10.48
N ILE A 54 7.23 5.57 -9.48
CA ILE A 54 6.16 6.59 -9.59
C ILE A 54 6.43 7.86 -8.77
N GLY A 55 7.48 7.85 -7.95
CA GLY A 55 7.87 8.98 -7.12
C GLY A 55 8.93 8.59 -6.09
N THR A 56 9.18 9.49 -5.15
CA THR A 56 10.09 9.29 -4.02
C THR A 56 9.42 9.73 -2.72
N THR A 57 9.73 9.06 -1.62
CA THR A 57 9.24 9.41 -0.28
C THR A 57 9.88 10.69 0.25
N PHE A 58 9.42 11.14 1.42
CA PHE A 58 10.04 12.27 2.12
C PHE A 58 11.55 12.06 2.35
N LEU A 59 11.95 10.88 2.82
CA LEU A 59 13.35 10.52 3.10
C LEU A 59 14.12 10.00 1.87
N GLY A 60 13.49 9.98 0.69
CA GLY A 60 14.17 9.69 -0.58
C GLY A 60 14.15 8.24 -1.04
N ASN A 61 13.32 7.38 -0.45
CA ASN A 61 13.11 6.02 -0.95
C ASN A 61 12.27 6.05 -2.23
N THR A 62 12.64 5.26 -3.23
CA THR A 62 11.89 5.16 -4.48
C THR A 62 10.59 4.39 -4.27
N ILE A 63 9.48 4.94 -4.76
CA ILE A 63 8.16 4.30 -4.70
C ILE A 63 7.98 3.46 -5.96
N TYR A 64 8.10 2.14 -5.84
CA TYR A 64 7.94 1.21 -6.97
C TYR A 64 6.50 0.70 -7.10
N LEU A 65 6.07 0.62 -8.36
CA LEU A 65 4.82 0.03 -8.79
C LEU A 65 5.12 -1.15 -9.71
N LEU A 66 4.44 -2.27 -9.49
CA LEU A 66 4.45 -3.42 -10.38
C LEU A 66 3.20 -3.35 -11.27
N LYS A 67 3.37 -3.46 -12.58
CA LYS A 67 2.27 -3.73 -13.51
C LYS A 67 2.26 -5.23 -13.80
N VAL A 68 1.19 -5.92 -13.41
CA VAL A 68 1.00 -7.37 -13.54
C VAL A 68 -0.10 -7.66 -14.55
N GLY A 69 0.22 -8.35 -15.64
CA GLY A 69 -0.69 -8.69 -16.72
C GLY A 69 0.04 -8.86 -18.04
N ARG A 70 -0.53 -9.64 -18.96
CA ARG A 70 0.04 -9.84 -20.30
C ARG A 70 0.02 -8.53 -21.10
N PRO A 71 1.07 -8.22 -21.87
CA PRO A 71 1.06 -7.06 -22.77
C PRO A 71 -0.12 -7.12 -23.75
N GLY A 72 -0.88 -6.02 -23.83
CA GLY A 72 -1.99 -5.89 -24.75
C GLY A 72 -2.44 -4.44 -24.90
N PRO A 73 -2.99 -4.04 -26.05
CA PRO A 73 -3.45 -2.68 -26.26
C PRO A 73 -4.74 -2.39 -25.48
N ASN A 74 -4.85 -1.18 -24.93
CA ASN A 74 -6.09 -0.65 -24.33
C ASN A 74 -6.72 -1.52 -23.22
N LYS A 75 -5.91 -2.27 -22.47
CA LYS A 75 -6.40 -3.09 -21.36
C LYS A 75 -6.95 -2.19 -20.23
N PRO A 76 -8.15 -2.47 -19.70
CA PRO A 76 -8.59 -1.87 -18.44
C PRO A 76 -7.68 -2.32 -17.29
N ALA A 77 -7.53 -1.45 -16.30
CA ALA A 77 -6.64 -1.69 -15.17
C ALA A 77 -7.38 -1.67 -13.82
N ILE A 78 -6.89 -2.46 -12.88
CA ILE A 78 -7.24 -2.39 -11.47
C ILE A 78 -6.02 -1.85 -10.74
N PHE A 79 -6.20 -0.78 -9.97
CA PHE A 79 -5.15 -0.26 -9.10
C PHE A 79 -5.30 -0.86 -7.70
N MET A 80 -4.23 -1.41 -7.16
CA MET A 80 -4.19 -1.98 -5.83
C MET A 80 -2.96 -1.51 -5.06
N ASP A 81 -3.17 -0.93 -3.89
CA ASP A 81 -2.08 -0.52 -3.00
C ASP A 81 -2.16 -1.13 -1.61
N CYS A 82 -0.98 -1.17 -0.99
CA CYS A 82 -0.76 -1.69 0.33
C CYS A 82 0.18 -0.78 1.13
N GLY A 83 0.20 -0.94 2.45
CA GLY A 83 1.19 -0.27 3.31
C GLY A 83 1.02 1.24 3.43
N PHE A 84 -0.21 1.75 3.41
CA PHE A 84 -0.52 3.14 3.76
C PHE A 84 -0.13 3.46 5.21
N HIS A 85 -0.66 2.67 6.15
CA HIS A 85 -0.29 2.80 7.56
C HIS A 85 0.85 1.85 7.89
N ALA A 86 1.94 2.39 8.40
CA ALA A 86 3.19 1.67 8.50
C ALA A 86 3.12 0.37 9.35
N ARG A 87 2.34 0.37 10.43
CA ARG A 87 2.20 -0.78 11.34
C ARG A 87 1.39 -1.96 10.79
N GLU A 88 0.70 -1.79 9.67
CA GLU A 88 -0.24 -2.77 9.11
C GLU A 88 0.49 -3.79 8.21
N TRP A 89 1.47 -4.52 8.78
CA TRP A 89 2.41 -5.36 8.01
C TRP A 89 1.75 -6.46 7.14
N ILE A 90 0.55 -6.90 7.47
CA ILE A 90 -0.18 -7.88 6.66
C ILE A 90 -0.63 -7.31 5.31
N SER A 91 -0.79 -5.98 5.21
CA SER A 91 -1.16 -5.32 3.95
C SER A 91 -0.04 -5.46 2.90
N PRO A 92 1.22 -5.02 3.16
CA PRO A 92 2.33 -5.31 2.24
C PRO A 92 2.53 -6.80 1.94
N ALA A 93 2.35 -7.68 2.93
CA ALA A 93 2.45 -9.13 2.74
C ALA A 93 1.39 -9.64 1.74
N PHE A 94 0.15 -9.14 1.83
CA PHE A 94 -0.91 -9.48 0.86
C PHE A 94 -0.57 -9.02 -0.56
N CYS A 95 -0.08 -7.80 -0.76
CA CYS A 95 0.33 -7.36 -2.12
C CYS A 95 1.44 -8.26 -2.69
N GLN A 96 2.39 -8.71 -1.88
CA GLN A 96 3.41 -9.68 -2.31
C GLN A 96 2.79 -11.04 -2.66
N TRP A 97 1.87 -11.53 -1.83
CA TRP A 97 1.15 -12.78 -2.07
C TRP A 97 0.31 -12.73 -3.35
N PHE A 98 -0.39 -11.63 -3.61
CA PHE A 98 -1.15 -11.45 -4.84
C PHE A 98 -0.27 -11.64 -6.08
N VAL A 99 0.92 -11.03 -6.08
CA VAL A 99 1.88 -11.18 -7.19
C VAL A 99 2.39 -12.61 -7.30
N ARG A 100 2.65 -13.29 -6.18
CA ARG A 100 3.00 -14.72 -6.16
C ARG A 100 1.94 -15.56 -6.85
N GLU A 101 0.67 -15.39 -6.46
CA GLU A 101 -0.43 -16.17 -7.03
C GLU A 101 -0.63 -15.86 -8.51
N ALA A 102 -0.55 -14.59 -8.89
CA ALA A 102 -0.66 -14.16 -10.28
C ALA A 102 0.39 -14.84 -11.16
N VAL A 103 1.66 -14.88 -10.73
CA VAL A 103 2.73 -15.56 -11.46
C VAL A 103 2.57 -17.08 -11.42
N GLY A 104 2.31 -17.64 -10.25
CA GLY A 104 2.30 -19.09 -10.03
C GLY A 104 1.12 -19.83 -10.66
N THR A 105 0.00 -19.14 -10.88
CA THR A 105 -1.24 -19.75 -11.39
C THR A 105 -1.60 -19.33 -12.82
N TYR A 106 -0.94 -18.31 -13.38
CA TYR A 106 -1.13 -17.93 -14.78
C TYR A 106 -0.73 -19.07 -15.73
N GLY A 107 -1.60 -19.40 -16.69
CA GLY A 107 -1.44 -20.54 -17.60
C GLY A 107 -1.84 -21.89 -17.02
N HIS A 108 -2.15 -21.95 -15.71
CA HIS A 108 -2.57 -23.17 -15.02
C HIS A 108 -4.02 -23.09 -14.52
N GLU A 109 -4.44 -21.93 -14.01
CA GLU A 109 -5.81 -21.66 -13.59
C GLU A 109 -6.53 -20.76 -14.59
N SER A 110 -7.71 -21.18 -15.03
CA SER A 110 -8.48 -20.46 -16.06
C SER A 110 -8.83 -19.04 -15.66
N ASN A 111 -9.20 -18.83 -14.39
CA ASN A 111 -9.64 -17.51 -13.89
C ASN A 111 -8.47 -16.52 -13.85
N MET A 112 -7.32 -16.90 -13.26
CA MET A 112 -6.16 -16.02 -13.23
C MET A 112 -5.63 -15.74 -14.64
N THR A 113 -5.61 -16.74 -15.51
CA THR A 113 -5.21 -16.57 -16.91
C THR A 113 -6.11 -15.55 -17.62
N GLU A 114 -7.42 -15.72 -17.52
CA GLU A 114 -8.39 -14.79 -18.11
C GLU A 114 -8.24 -13.37 -17.54
N PHE A 115 -8.04 -13.24 -16.23
CA PHE A 115 -7.82 -11.94 -15.60
C PHE A 115 -6.57 -11.26 -16.14
N LEU A 116 -5.42 -11.93 -16.18
CA LEU A 116 -4.17 -11.31 -16.63
C LEU A 116 -4.11 -11.09 -18.15
N ASP A 117 -4.86 -11.85 -18.94
CA ASP A 117 -5.04 -11.61 -20.38
C ASP A 117 -5.88 -10.35 -20.64
N LYS A 118 -6.92 -10.10 -19.83
CA LYS A 118 -7.89 -9.02 -20.06
C LYS A 118 -7.63 -7.75 -19.25
N LEU A 119 -6.95 -7.86 -18.10
CA LEU A 119 -6.73 -6.78 -17.15
C LEU A 119 -5.24 -6.58 -16.87
N ASP A 120 -4.89 -5.33 -16.57
CA ASP A 120 -3.63 -5.00 -15.91
C ASP A 120 -3.89 -4.72 -14.43
N PHE A 121 -3.06 -5.26 -13.55
CA PHE A 121 -3.06 -4.91 -12.13
C PHE A 121 -1.86 -4.01 -11.84
N TYR A 122 -2.11 -2.78 -11.42
CA TYR A 122 -1.10 -1.91 -10.85
C TYR A 122 -1.01 -2.20 -9.36
N VAL A 123 0.02 -2.94 -8.94
CA VAL A 123 0.23 -3.35 -7.55
C VAL A 123 1.34 -2.51 -6.94
N LEU A 124 0.99 -1.73 -5.91
CA LEU A 124 1.92 -0.91 -5.15
C LEU A 124 2.15 -1.51 -3.75
N PRO A 125 3.25 -2.25 -3.52
CA PRO A 125 3.39 -3.07 -2.32
C PRO A 125 3.48 -2.28 -1.01
N VAL A 126 4.09 -1.08 -1.04
CA VAL A 126 4.25 -0.22 0.13
C VAL A 126 4.14 1.25 -0.30
N VAL A 127 3.07 1.94 0.10
CA VAL A 127 2.91 3.39 -0.10
C VAL A 127 3.85 4.16 0.83
N ASN A 128 3.75 3.91 2.13
CA ASN A 128 4.46 4.65 3.17
C ASN A 128 5.77 3.93 3.56
N ILE A 129 6.74 3.94 2.64
CA ILE A 129 8.01 3.23 2.81
C ILE A 129 8.78 3.74 4.03
N ASP A 130 8.85 5.06 4.22
CA ASP A 130 9.59 5.65 5.33
C ASP A 130 9.00 5.25 6.69
N GLY A 131 7.67 5.30 6.80
CA GLY A 131 6.95 4.83 7.98
C GLY A 131 7.17 3.34 8.19
N TYR A 132 7.07 2.53 7.13
CA TYR A 132 7.29 1.09 7.20
C TYR A 132 8.70 0.77 7.74
N ILE A 133 9.76 1.36 7.18
CA ILE A 133 11.14 1.23 7.70
C ILE A 133 11.22 1.63 9.18
N TYR A 134 10.53 2.70 9.57
CA TYR A 134 10.52 3.15 10.97
C TYR A 134 9.88 2.12 11.92
N THR A 135 8.89 1.35 11.47
CA THR A 135 8.31 0.26 12.27
C THR A 135 9.23 -0.94 12.46
N TRP A 136 10.15 -1.16 11.51
CA TRP A 136 11.17 -2.21 11.61
C TRP A 136 12.36 -1.80 12.48
N THR A 137 12.65 -0.48 12.57
CA THR A 137 13.93 0.00 13.13
C THR A 137 13.79 0.73 14.46
N LYS A 138 12.65 1.36 14.75
CA LYS A 138 12.49 2.27 15.90
C LYS A 138 11.18 2.08 16.66
N TYR A 139 10.04 2.12 15.98
CA TYR A 139 8.74 2.09 16.65
C TYR A 139 7.69 1.31 15.87
N ARG A 140 7.50 0.05 16.27
CA ARG A 140 6.59 -0.91 15.63
C ARG A 140 5.15 -0.42 15.45
N MET A 141 4.67 0.46 16.33
CA MET A 141 3.28 0.95 16.32
C MET A 141 3.09 2.26 15.55
N TRP A 142 4.14 2.74 14.86
CA TRP A 142 4.05 3.93 14.01
C TRP A 142 3.04 3.73 12.87
N ARG A 143 2.27 4.79 12.57
CA ARG A 143 1.22 4.77 11.54
C ARG A 143 1.54 5.70 10.37
N LYS A 144 1.92 6.93 10.70
CA LYS A 144 2.04 8.08 9.78
C LYS A 144 3.22 7.98 8.82
N THR A 145 3.34 8.92 7.89
CA THR A 145 4.57 9.18 7.11
C THR A 145 5.72 9.62 8.04
N ARG A 146 6.87 10.00 7.46
CA ARG A 146 8.04 10.53 8.19
C ARG A 146 8.41 11.97 7.82
N SER A 147 7.49 12.71 7.22
CA SER A 147 7.66 14.13 6.92
C SER A 147 7.80 14.99 8.17
N THR A 148 8.65 16.02 8.10
CA THR A 148 8.75 17.02 9.16
C THR A 148 7.68 18.10 8.97
N ASN A 149 7.17 18.64 10.07
CA ASN A 149 6.10 19.64 10.08
C ASN A 149 6.66 21.00 10.52
N ALA A 150 6.55 22.03 9.66
CA ALA A 150 7.04 23.36 9.98
C ALA A 150 6.39 23.90 11.28
N GLY A 151 7.22 24.40 12.21
CA GLY A 151 6.75 24.93 13.49
C GLY A 151 6.33 23.87 14.51
N SER A 152 6.54 22.57 14.24
CA SER A 152 6.23 21.47 15.16
C SER A 152 7.40 20.49 15.27
N THR A 153 7.58 19.89 16.45
CA THR A 153 8.52 18.78 16.65
C THR A 153 7.91 17.41 16.32
N CYS A 154 6.59 17.36 16.12
CA CYS A 154 5.88 16.13 15.78
C CYS A 154 6.05 15.79 14.29
N ILE A 155 6.22 14.50 14.02
CA ILE A 155 6.60 13.98 12.70
C ILE A 155 5.42 13.24 12.07
N GLY A 156 5.29 13.38 10.76
CA GLY A 156 4.42 12.58 9.92
C GLY A 156 2.99 13.07 9.84
N THR A 157 2.37 12.72 8.72
CA THR A 157 0.97 12.90 8.36
C THR A 157 0.31 11.54 8.23
N ASP A 158 -0.97 11.43 8.56
CA ASP A 158 -1.75 10.25 8.21
C ASP A 158 -2.01 10.24 6.69
N PRO A 159 -1.38 9.35 5.92
CA PRO A 159 -1.52 9.38 4.47
C PRO A 159 -2.95 9.11 4.00
N ASN A 160 -3.78 8.42 4.80
CA ASN A 160 -5.19 8.18 4.49
C ASN A 160 -6.13 9.29 5.03
N ARG A 161 -5.57 10.45 5.41
CA ARG A 161 -6.29 11.70 5.67
C ARG A 161 -5.81 12.85 4.78
N ASN A 162 -4.91 12.55 3.84
CA ASN A 162 -4.20 13.54 3.06
C ASN A 162 -4.71 13.67 1.62
N PHE A 163 -5.70 12.90 1.16
CA PHE A 163 -6.27 13.07 -0.19
C PHE A 163 -7.32 14.19 -0.27
N ASP A 164 -7.50 14.74 -1.47
CA ASP A 164 -8.46 15.81 -1.76
C ASP A 164 -9.91 15.29 -1.90
N ALA A 165 -10.43 14.73 -0.81
CA ALA A 165 -11.82 14.27 -0.69
C ALA A 165 -12.38 14.68 0.67
N GLY A 166 -13.07 15.83 0.72
CA GLY A 166 -13.51 16.42 1.99
C GLY A 166 -12.35 16.72 2.94
N TRP A 167 -11.18 17.09 2.39
CA TRP A 167 -9.91 17.11 3.12
C TRP A 167 -9.98 17.91 4.42
N CYS A 168 -9.55 17.25 5.50
CA CYS A 168 -9.44 17.80 6.85
C CYS A 168 -10.73 18.43 7.43
N THR A 169 -11.90 17.97 6.97
CA THR A 169 -13.22 18.45 7.46
C THR A 169 -13.72 17.62 8.64
N ILE A 170 -13.84 16.30 8.49
CA ILE A 170 -14.30 15.36 9.52
C ILE A 170 -13.36 14.16 9.64
N GLY A 171 -13.30 13.54 10.83
CA GLY A 171 -12.54 12.31 11.06
C GLY A 171 -11.01 12.44 10.92
N ALA A 172 -10.49 13.66 10.92
CA ALA A 172 -9.06 14.00 10.81
C ALA A 172 -8.69 15.09 11.83
N SER A 173 -7.39 15.29 12.07
CA SER A 173 -6.88 16.33 12.96
C SER A 173 -6.02 17.37 12.24
N LYS A 174 -6.06 18.62 12.73
CA LYS A 174 -5.13 19.69 12.33
C LYS A 174 -3.89 19.77 13.22
N ASN A 175 -3.84 19.01 14.32
CA ASN A 175 -2.68 18.96 15.21
C ASN A 175 -1.62 18.00 14.64
N PRO A 176 -0.40 18.46 14.32
CA PRO A 176 0.67 17.60 13.79
C PRO A 176 1.07 16.43 14.70
N CYS A 177 0.76 16.50 15.99
CA CYS A 177 1.05 15.45 16.95
C CYS A 177 0.02 14.32 16.97
N ASP A 178 -1.15 14.51 16.38
CA ASP A 178 -2.19 13.49 16.37
C ASP A 178 -1.88 12.40 15.32
N GLU A 179 -2.32 11.18 15.61
CA GLU A 179 -2.19 10.02 14.71
C GLU A 179 -3.00 10.15 13.42
N THR A 180 -4.02 11.01 13.41
CA THR A 180 -4.91 11.30 12.28
C THR A 180 -4.67 12.69 11.68
N TYR A 181 -3.48 13.26 11.90
CA TYR A 181 -3.09 14.54 11.31
C TYR A 181 -3.25 14.53 9.79
N CYS A 182 -3.99 15.49 9.23
CA CYS A 182 -4.37 15.53 7.82
C CYS A 182 -3.31 16.11 6.88
N GLY A 183 -2.19 16.59 7.41
CA GLY A 183 -1.14 17.28 6.66
C GLY A 183 -1.36 18.80 6.60
N SER A 184 -0.40 19.52 6.02
CA SER A 184 -0.46 20.98 5.87
C SER A 184 -1.39 21.43 4.73
N ALA A 185 -1.63 20.54 3.76
CA ALA A 185 -2.52 20.71 2.63
C ALA A 185 -2.97 19.32 2.13
N ALA A 186 -4.04 19.27 1.32
CA ALA A 186 -4.36 18.07 0.56
C ALA A 186 -3.18 17.71 -0.36
N GLU A 187 -2.83 16.43 -0.36
CA GLU A 187 -1.70 15.83 -1.04
C GLU A 187 -0.36 16.53 -0.69
N SER A 188 -0.18 16.93 0.58
CA SER A 188 1.09 17.48 1.08
C SER A 188 2.21 16.45 1.14
N GLU A 189 1.88 15.18 1.35
CA GLU A 189 2.86 14.10 1.41
C GLU A 189 3.33 13.72 0.00
N LYS A 190 4.65 13.51 -0.17
CA LYS A 190 5.19 13.13 -1.49
C LYS A 190 4.62 11.79 -1.96
N GLU A 191 4.39 10.88 -1.03
CA GLU A 191 3.87 9.54 -1.24
C GLU A 191 2.43 9.58 -1.78
N THR A 192 1.55 10.35 -1.13
CA THR A 192 0.15 10.51 -1.55
C THR A 192 0.05 11.31 -2.84
N LYS A 193 0.89 12.34 -3.02
CA LYS A 193 1.00 13.11 -4.27
C LYS A 193 1.43 12.23 -5.45
N ALA A 194 2.45 11.39 -5.27
CA ALA A 194 2.91 10.47 -6.31
C ALA A 194 1.81 9.50 -6.75
N LEU A 195 1.10 8.92 -5.77
CA LEU A 195 -0.04 8.05 -6.02
C LEU A 195 -1.19 8.77 -6.73
N ALA A 196 -1.62 9.94 -6.23
CA ALA A 196 -2.68 10.73 -6.83
C ALA A 196 -2.34 11.14 -8.28
N ASN A 197 -1.09 11.54 -8.54
CA ASN A 197 -0.61 11.85 -9.89
C ASN A 197 -0.64 10.62 -10.80
N PHE A 198 -0.20 9.46 -10.33
CA PHE A 198 -0.25 8.23 -11.12
C PHE A 198 -1.69 7.88 -11.51
N ILE A 199 -2.63 7.94 -10.55
CA ILE A 199 -4.05 7.67 -10.82
C ILE A 199 -4.62 8.70 -11.81
N ARG A 200 -4.37 10.00 -11.61
CA ARG A 200 -4.83 11.06 -12.54
C ARG A 200 -4.32 10.82 -13.96
N ASN A 201 -3.05 10.43 -14.12
CA ASN A 201 -2.43 10.17 -15.42
C ASN A 201 -2.97 8.91 -16.11
N ASN A 202 -3.54 7.96 -15.35
CA ASN A 202 -4.05 6.69 -15.86
C ASN A 202 -5.57 6.54 -15.67
N LEU A 203 -6.28 7.65 -15.46
CA LEU A 203 -7.70 7.65 -15.09
C LEU A 203 -8.60 7.02 -16.16
N SER A 204 -8.20 7.10 -17.42
CA SER A 204 -8.95 6.51 -18.54
C SER A 204 -8.87 4.98 -18.58
N SER A 205 -7.80 4.37 -18.04
CA SER A 205 -7.60 2.92 -18.03
C SER A 205 -8.01 2.27 -16.70
N ILE A 206 -7.80 2.94 -15.57
CA ILE A 206 -8.15 2.40 -14.25
C ILE A 206 -9.67 2.34 -14.08
N LYS A 207 -10.20 1.15 -13.74
CA LYS A 207 -11.64 0.87 -13.57
C LYS A 207 -12.03 0.49 -12.15
N ALA A 208 -11.06 0.10 -11.33
CA ALA A 208 -11.26 -0.15 -9.90
C ALA A 208 -10.03 0.29 -9.11
N TYR A 209 -10.27 0.68 -7.86
CA TYR A 209 -9.25 1.05 -6.89
C TYR A 209 -9.46 0.25 -5.61
N LEU A 210 -8.45 -0.52 -5.21
CA LEU A 210 -8.45 -1.38 -4.04
C LEU A 210 -7.32 -0.93 -3.12
N THR A 211 -7.64 -0.43 -1.93
CA THR A 211 -6.65 -0.08 -0.92
C THR A 211 -6.72 -1.04 0.25
N ILE A 212 -5.61 -1.69 0.56
CA ILE A 212 -5.56 -2.81 1.50
C ILE A 212 -5.05 -2.32 2.85
N HIS A 213 -5.87 -2.54 3.88
CA HIS A 213 -5.62 -2.11 5.25
C HIS A 213 -5.84 -3.25 6.25
N SER A 214 -5.40 -3.02 7.49
CA SER A 214 -5.71 -3.93 8.61
C SER A 214 -5.85 -3.16 9.93
N TYR A 215 -6.58 -3.67 10.92
CA TYR A 215 -7.35 -4.91 10.99
C TYR A 215 -8.85 -4.63 10.87
N SER A 216 -9.65 -5.64 11.24
CA SER A 216 -11.10 -5.64 11.53
C SER A 216 -11.96 -6.49 10.58
N GLN A 217 -11.37 -7.07 9.52
CA GLN A 217 -12.08 -7.96 8.59
C GLN A 217 -13.29 -7.31 7.92
N MET A 218 -13.08 -6.16 7.29
CA MET A 218 -14.15 -5.39 6.64
C MET A 218 -13.80 -5.13 5.18
N ILE A 219 -14.84 -5.07 4.35
CA ILE A 219 -14.80 -4.51 3.00
C ILE A 219 -15.63 -3.22 3.06
N LEU A 220 -15.00 -2.09 2.78
CA LEU A 220 -15.63 -0.78 2.82
C LEU A 220 -15.67 -0.19 1.41
N TYR A 221 -16.71 0.60 1.13
CA TYR A 221 -16.85 1.37 -0.09
C TYR A 221 -17.23 2.82 0.24
N PRO A 222 -17.03 3.78 -0.67
CA PRO A 222 -17.36 5.17 -0.42
C PRO A 222 -18.84 5.38 -0.05
N TYR A 223 -19.20 6.42 0.69
CA TYR A 223 -18.31 7.47 1.21
C TYR A 223 -17.97 7.28 2.69
N SER A 224 -16.75 7.68 3.06
CA SER A 224 -16.34 7.79 4.46
C SER A 224 -16.30 9.23 4.97
N TYR A 225 -16.31 10.24 4.07
CA TYR A 225 -16.19 11.66 4.43
C TYR A 225 -17.54 12.39 4.51
N ASP A 226 -18.65 11.74 4.15
CA ASP A 226 -20.00 12.30 4.14
C ASP A 226 -21.02 11.17 4.38
N TYR A 227 -22.21 11.50 4.89
CA TYR A 227 -23.31 10.57 5.15
C TYR A 227 -24.20 10.35 3.92
N LYS A 228 -23.64 10.47 2.72
CA LYS A 228 -24.33 10.21 1.45
C LYS A 228 -23.94 8.83 0.92
N LEU A 229 -24.84 8.23 0.15
CA LEU A 229 -24.55 6.99 -0.58
C LEU A 229 -23.96 7.31 -1.97
N PRO A 230 -23.06 6.47 -2.50
CA PRO A 230 -22.56 6.62 -3.86
C PRO A 230 -23.67 6.31 -4.87
N LYS A 231 -23.60 6.91 -6.07
CA LYS A 231 -24.65 6.78 -7.10
C LYS A 231 -24.92 5.33 -7.53
N ASN A 232 -23.92 4.47 -7.48
CA ASN A 232 -23.98 3.05 -7.82
C ASN A 232 -24.15 2.15 -6.60
N ASN A 233 -24.59 2.69 -5.46
CA ASN A 233 -24.98 1.89 -4.31
C ASN A 233 -26.15 0.98 -4.69
N ALA A 234 -25.98 -0.33 -4.53
CA ALA A 234 -27.04 -1.32 -4.61
C ALA A 234 -27.04 -2.09 -3.29
N GLU A 235 -28.12 -1.94 -2.51
CA GLU A 235 -28.40 -2.72 -1.30
C GLU A 235 -29.13 -4.02 -1.65
#